data_AF-A0A258G018-F1
#
_entry.id   AF-A0A258G018-F1
#
_cell.length_a   1.000
_cell.length_b   1.000
_cell.length_c   1.000
_cell.angle_alpha   90.00
_cell.angle_beta   90.00
_cell.angle_gamma   90.00
#
_symmetry.space_group_name_H-M   'P 1'
#
loop_
_entity.id
_entity.type
_entity.pdbx_description
1 polymer ?
#
loop_
_entity_poly.entity_id
_entity_poly.type
_entity_poly.pdbx_seq_one_letter_code
_entity_poly.pdbx_strand_id
1 'polypeptide(L)'
;MLDGMTETPEKSPSEPLERPDRHERADSADKERDTIALPSHVAGSGTLDRLIEAARDYARQAASENTLKAYAKDWAHFARWCRMRGAEPLPASPQLIGLYIADLAAPGGKAPSQSASRPLSVSSIERRLSGLNWVYAQRGERLDRKDRHIASVLAGIRRKHARPPVQKEAILPEDLRDMLATLPHDLRGLRDRAILLIG
;
A
#
# COMPACT_ATOMS: atom_id res chain seq x y z
N MET A 1 -70.05 -6.21 0.04
CA MET A 1 -69.54 -4.83 0.22
C MET A 1 -68.08 -4.93 0.61
N LEU A 2 -67.21 -4.30 -0.17
CA LEU A 2 -65.77 -4.02 0.06
C LEU A 2 -64.87 -5.28 0.01
N ASP A 3 -64.26 -5.64 -1.12
CA ASP A 3 -63.19 -4.97 -1.89
C ASP A 3 -61.95 -4.65 -1.04
N GLY A 4 -60.82 -5.29 -1.38
CA GLY A 4 -59.61 -5.29 -0.57
C GLY A 4 -58.53 -6.25 -1.10
N MET A 5 -58.08 -5.98 -2.33
CA MET A 5 -56.82 -6.46 -2.89
C MET A 5 -55.64 -6.05 -1.99
N THR A 6 -54.84 -7.01 -1.54
CA THR A 6 -53.39 -6.81 -1.35
C THR A 6 -52.65 -8.10 -1.69
N GLU A 7 -52.00 -8.08 -2.85
CA GLU A 7 -50.99 -9.03 -3.28
C GLU A 7 -49.85 -9.13 -2.25
N THR A 8 -49.48 -10.33 -1.85
CA THR A 8 -48.21 -10.63 -1.19
C THR A 8 -47.34 -11.41 -2.17
N PRO A 9 -46.18 -10.88 -2.62
CA PRO A 9 -45.38 -11.56 -3.62
C PRO A 9 -44.48 -12.64 -3.01
N GLU A 10 -44.14 -13.57 -3.90
CA GLU A 10 -43.35 -14.78 -3.70
C GLU A 10 -42.02 -14.57 -2.97
N LYS A 11 -41.71 -15.55 -2.12
CA LYS A 11 -40.45 -15.71 -1.42
C LYS A 11 -39.45 -16.42 -2.34
N SER A 12 -38.62 -15.65 -3.05
CA SER A 12 -37.48 -16.21 -3.78
C SER A 12 -36.33 -16.62 -2.84
N PRO A 13 -35.54 -17.66 -3.18
CA PRO A 13 -34.54 -18.24 -2.30
C PRO A 13 -33.25 -17.40 -2.27
N SER A 14 -32.64 -17.36 -1.10
CA SER A 14 -31.40 -16.64 -0.80
C SER A 14 -30.21 -17.19 -1.60
N GLU A 15 -29.64 -16.37 -2.49
CA GLU A 15 -28.31 -16.60 -3.04
C GLU A 15 -27.23 -16.25 -1.99
N PRO A 16 -26.22 -17.10 -1.76
CA PRO A 16 -25.12 -16.78 -0.86
C PRO A 16 -24.23 -15.69 -1.45
N LEU A 17 -23.98 -14.64 -0.66
CA LEU A 17 -22.97 -13.61 -0.90
C LEU A 17 -21.61 -14.25 -1.26
N GLU A 18 -21.26 -14.18 -2.54
CA GLU A 18 -19.91 -14.50 -3.00
C GLU A 18 -18.90 -13.61 -2.29
N ARG A 19 -17.94 -14.28 -1.65
CA ARG A 19 -16.79 -13.63 -1.01
C ARG A 19 -15.93 -13.05 -2.14
N PRO A 20 -15.51 -11.77 -2.07
CA PRO A 20 -14.67 -11.21 -3.12
C PRO A 20 -13.39 -12.02 -3.24
N ASP A 21 -13.16 -12.42 -4.48
CA ASP A 21 -12.28 -13.49 -4.89
C ASP A 21 -10.83 -13.21 -4.51
N ARG A 22 -10.12 -14.24 -4.07
CA ARG A 22 -8.70 -14.15 -3.67
C ARG A 22 -7.77 -14.01 -4.89
N HIS A 23 -8.34 -13.91 -6.10
CA HIS A 23 -7.66 -13.99 -7.39
C HIS A 23 -7.10 -12.66 -7.93
N GLU A 24 -7.49 -11.48 -7.41
CA GLU A 24 -6.95 -10.20 -7.91
C GLU A 24 -5.45 -10.00 -7.60
N ARG A 25 -4.87 -10.78 -6.67
CA ARG A 25 -3.43 -10.73 -6.34
C ARG A 25 -2.51 -11.30 -7.41
N ALA A 26 -2.99 -12.26 -8.21
CA ALA A 26 -2.18 -12.89 -9.25
C ALA A 26 -2.08 -12.01 -10.50
N ASP A 27 -3.14 -11.27 -10.80
CA ASP A 27 -3.34 -10.55 -12.07
C ASP A 27 -2.39 -9.36 -12.28
N SER A 28 -1.94 -8.71 -11.18
CA SER A 28 -1.04 -7.55 -11.27
C SER A 28 0.43 -7.92 -11.47
N ALA A 29 0.87 -9.08 -10.94
CA ALA A 29 2.22 -9.58 -11.14
C ALA A 29 2.38 -10.27 -12.51
N ASP A 30 1.31 -10.87 -13.04
CA ASP A 30 1.29 -11.41 -14.40
C ASP A 30 1.28 -10.30 -15.46
N LYS A 31 0.63 -9.15 -15.22
CA LYS A 31 0.71 -7.99 -16.14
C LYS A 31 2.13 -7.42 -16.27
N GLU A 32 2.97 -7.50 -15.24
CA GLU A 32 4.37 -7.07 -15.32
C GLU A 32 5.18 -8.00 -16.23
N ARG A 33 4.85 -9.30 -16.25
CA ARG A 33 5.45 -10.33 -17.12
C ARG A 33 5.08 -10.13 -18.60
N ASP A 34 3.87 -9.64 -18.88
CA ASP A 34 3.43 -9.32 -20.25
C ASP A 34 4.13 -8.10 -20.85
N THR A 35 4.64 -7.17 -20.03
CA THR A 35 5.31 -5.96 -20.54
C THR A 35 6.77 -6.16 -20.94
N ILE A 36 7.45 -7.18 -20.40
CA ILE A 36 8.81 -7.53 -20.79
C ILE A 36 8.75 -8.58 -21.89
N ALA A 37 8.65 -8.08 -23.11
CA ALA A 37 8.58 -8.86 -24.35
C ALA A 37 9.59 -8.33 -25.37
N LEU A 38 9.86 -9.14 -26.40
CA LEU A 38 10.62 -8.69 -27.56
C LEU A 38 9.91 -7.49 -28.22
N PRO A 39 10.64 -6.41 -28.55
CA PRO A 39 10.09 -5.35 -29.39
C PRO A 39 9.57 -5.94 -30.70
N SER A 40 8.42 -5.46 -31.18
CA SER A 40 7.70 -6.01 -32.33
C SER A 40 8.49 -6.06 -33.65
N HIS A 41 9.60 -5.32 -33.75
CA HIS A 41 10.47 -5.25 -34.93
C HIS A 41 11.70 -6.17 -34.84
N VAL A 42 11.89 -6.90 -33.74
CA VAL A 42 13.05 -7.79 -33.54
C VAL A 42 12.60 -9.24 -33.74
N ALA A 43 13.26 -9.95 -34.67
CA ALA A 43 13.00 -11.36 -34.89
C ALA A 43 13.49 -12.20 -33.69
N GLY A 44 12.65 -13.11 -33.21
CA GLY A 44 12.98 -14.00 -32.10
C GLY A 44 14.13 -14.95 -32.43
N SER A 45 14.97 -15.23 -31.43
CA SER A 45 16.01 -16.26 -31.50
C SER A 45 16.18 -16.89 -30.12
N GLY A 46 16.64 -18.15 -30.05
CA GLY A 46 16.83 -18.83 -28.76
C GLY A 46 17.82 -18.15 -27.81
N THR A 47 18.68 -17.26 -28.32
CA THR A 47 19.54 -16.40 -27.49
C THR A 47 18.76 -15.21 -26.92
N LEU A 48 17.90 -14.59 -27.73
CA LEU A 48 17.01 -13.50 -27.29
C LEU A 48 15.98 -13.99 -26.28
N ASP A 49 15.44 -15.19 -26.44
CA ASP A 49 14.48 -15.77 -25.49
C ASP A 49 15.11 -15.92 -24.09
N ARG A 50 16.38 -16.35 -24.01
CA ARG A 50 17.11 -16.41 -22.74
C ARG A 50 17.34 -15.02 -22.13
N LEU A 51 17.56 -14.00 -22.96
CA LEU A 51 17.71 -12.62 -22.49
C LEU A 51 16.39 -12.05 -21.97
N ILE A 52 15.25 -12.39 -22.58
CA ILE A 52 13.92 -12.03 -22.09
C ILE A 52 13.67 -12.67 -20.72
N GLU A 53 13.96 -13.96 -20.58
CA GLU A 53 13.80 -14.64 -19.29
C GLU A 53 14.71 -14.04 -18.22
N ALA A 54 15.98 -13.74 -18.55
CA ALA A 54 16.87 -13.03 -17.63
C ALA A 54 16.33 -11.63 -17.26
N ALA A 55 15.79 -10.87 -18.22
CA ALA A 55 15.18 -9.57 -17.97
C ALA A 55 13.94 -9.67 -17.06
N ARG A 56 13.10 -10.70 -17.27
CA ARG A 56 11.95 -11.01 -16.40
C ARG A 56 12.41 -11.37 -15.00
N ASP A 57 13.48 -12.15 -14.86
CA ASP A 57 14.05 -12.53 -13.57
C ASP A 57 14.56 -11.32 -12.79
N TYR A 58 15.27 -10.41 -13.45
CA TYR A 58 15.71 -9.16 -12.84
C TYR A 58 14.53 -8.28 -12.44
N ALA A 59 13.50 -8.16 -13.28
CA ALA A 59 12.30 -7.41 -12.93
C ALA A 59 11.57 -8.01 -11.72
N ARG A 60 11.46 -9.34 -11.63
CA ARG A 60 10.90 -10.03 -10.46
C ARG A 60 11.66 -9.74 -9.17
N GLN A 61 12.98 -9.55 -9.27
CA GLN A 61 13.84 -9.25 -8.12
C GLN A 61 13.89 -7.77 -7.76
N ALA A 62 13.37 -6.87 -8.62
CA ALA A 62 13.46 -5.42 -8.43
C ALA A 62 12.65 -4.90 -7.22
N ALA A 63 11.63 -5.64 -6.78
CA ALA A 63 10.85 -5.32 -5.58
C ALA A 63 10.70 -6.55 -4.68
N SER A 64 10.93 -6.38 -3.38
CA SER A 64 10.71 -7.47 -2.43
C SER A 64 9.22 -7.87 -2.38
N GLU A 65 8.94 -9.15 -2.14
CA GLU A 65 7.56 -9.65 -2.00
C GLU A 65 6.78 -8.88 -0.91
N ASN A 66 7.47 -8.46 0.15
CA ASN A 66 6.90 -7.64 1.22
C ASN A 66 6.50 -6.24 0.71
N THR A 67 7.31 -5.64 -0.17
CA THR A 67 7.02 -4.35 -0.81
C THR A 67 5.79 -4.45 -1.70
N LEU A 68 5.69 -5.50 -2.52
CA LEU A 68 4.52 -5.74 -3.39
C LEU A 68 3.24 -5.94 -2.58
N LYS A 69 3.31 -6.73 -1.50
CA LYS A 69 2.20 -6.91 -0.55
C LYS A 69 1.78 -5.60 0.08
N ALA A 70 2.72 -4.71 0.39
CA ALA A 70 2.42 -3.39 0.95
C ALA A 70 1.72 -2.48 -0.08
N TYR A 71 2.21 -2.43 -1.32
CA TYR A 71 1.61 -1.64 -2.40
C TYR A 71 0.19 -2.12 -2.73
N ALA A 72 -0.05 -3.43 -2.79
CA ALA A 72 -1.38 -4.00 -2.98
C ALA A 72 -2.35 -3.58 -1.85
N LYS A 73 -1.90 -3.59 -0.59
CA LYS A 73 -2.70 -3.11 0.54
C LYS A 73 -2.98 -1.61 0.46
N ASP A 74 -2.01 -0.82 0.02
CA ASP A 74 -2.17 0.62 -0.13
C ASP A 74 -3.21 0.96 -1.21
N TRP A 75 -3.17 0.25 -2.34
CA TRP A 75 -4.17 0.37 -3.40
C TRP A 75 -5.56 -0.07 -2.96
N ALA A 76 -5.69 -1.24 -2.33
CA ALA A 76 -6.98 -1.72 -1.83
C ALA A 76 -7.62 -0.72 -0.85
N HIS A 77 -6.80 -0.07 -0.02
CA HIS A 77 -7.27 0.98 0.89
C HIS A 77 -7.78 2.21 0.13
N PHE A 78 -7.01 2.71 -0.85
CA PHE A 78 -7.41 3.85 -1.68
C PHE A 78 -8.68 3.55 -2.49
N ALA A 79 -8.74 2.41 -3.18
CA ALA A 79 -9.92 2.02 -3.96
C ALA A 79 -11.18 1.90 -3.09
N ARG A 80 -11.05 1.33 -1.89
CA ARG A 80 -12.16 1.29 -0.91
C ARG A 80 -12.57 2.70 -0.48
N TRP A 81 -11.60 3.57 -0.21
CA TRP A 81 -11.85 4.96 0.16
C TRP A 81 -12.60 5.73 -0.93
N CYS A 82 -12.23 5.53 -2.20
CA CYS A 82 -12.93 6.10 -3.35
C CYS A 82 -14.37 5.60 -3.42
N ARG A 83 -14.58 4.27 -3.33
CA ARG A 83 -15.94 3.68 -3.35
C ARG A 83 -16.84 4.22 -2.25
N MET A 84 -16.34 4.37 -1.03
CA MET A 84 -17.11 4.94 0.09
C MET A 84 -17.52 6.41 -0.13
N ARG A 85 -16.91 7.10 -1.10
CA ARG A 85 -17.17 8.51 -1.45
C ARG A 85 -17.80 8.66 -2.83
N GLY A 86 -18.22 7.57 -3.47
CA GLY A 86 -18.78 7.59 -4.82
C GLY A 86 -17.79 8.09 -5.88
N ALA A 87 -16.49 7.93 -5.65
CA ALA A 87 -15.44 8.29 -6.58
C ALA A 87 -14.85 7.05 -7.24
N GLU A 88 -14.43 7.19 -8.50
CA GLU A 88 -13.67 6.16 -9.20
C GLU A 88 -12.17 6.34 -8.99
N PRO A 89 -11.40 5.26 -8.68
CA PRO A 89 -9.97 5.35 -8.47
C PRO A 89 -9.17 5.45 -9.79
N LEU A 90 -9.82 5.30 -10.94
CA LEU A 90 -9.21 5.43 -12.27
C LEU A 90 -10.07 6.35 -13.15
N PRO A 91 -9.48 7.19 -14.02
CA PRO A 91 -8.04 7.39 -14.23
C PRO A 91 -7.35 8.14 -13.07
N ALA A 92 -6.02 8.28 -13.12
CA ALA A 92 -5.27 8.96 -12.06
C ALA A 92 -5.70 10.44 -11.92
N SER A 93 -6.22 10.81 -10.74
CA SER A 93 -6.59 12.20 -10.42
C SER A 93 -5.76 12.74 -9.26
N PRO A 94 -4.88 13.74 -9.51
CA PRO A 94 -4.12 14.40 -8.44
C PRO A 94 -5.00 15.05 -7.37
N GLN A 95 -6.18 15.57 -7.75
CA GLN A 95 -7.16 16.15 -6.84
C GLN A 95 -7.71 15.10 -5.89
N LEU A 96 -8.16 13.95 -6.41
CA LEU A 96 -8.70 12.86 -5.61
C LEU A 96 -7.65 12.29 -4.65
N ILE A 97 -6.40 12.18 -5.10
CA ILE A 97 -5.28 11.74 -4.27
C ILE A 97 -4.96 12.76 -3.19
N GLY A 98 -5.03 14.06 -3.50
CA GLY A 98 -4.92 15.15 -2.53
C GLY A 98 -5.95 15.04 -1.40
N LEU A 99 -7.21 14.81 -1.76
CA LEU A 99 -8.29 14.59 -0.77
C LEU A 99 -8.04 13.34 0.08
N TYR A 100 -7.61 12.25 -0.56
CA TYR A 100 -7.27 11.01 0.14
C TYR A 100 -6.17 11.20 1.18
N ILE A 101 -5.03 11.81 0.82
CA ILE A 101 -3.93 11.99 1.77
C ILE A 101 -4.27 12.99 2.89
N ALA A 102 -5.16 13.95 2.63
CA ALA A 102 -5.68 14.84 3.68
C ALA A 102 -6.53 14.06 4.69
N ASP A 103 -7.41 13.17 4.22
CA ASP A 103 -8.22 12.29 5.07
C ASP A 103 -7.36 11.32 5.89
N LEU A 104 -6.26 10.81 5.30
CA LEU A 104 -5.27 9.99 6.03
C LEU A 104 -4.55 10.76 7.15
N ALA A 105 -4.31 12.06 6.94
CA ALA A 105 -3.59 12.92 7.88
C ALA A 105 -4.47 13.47 9.01
N ALA A 106 -5.75 13.70 8.72
CA ALA A 106 -6.72 14.23 9.66
C ALA A 106 -8.12 13.66 9.34
N PRO A 107 -8.39 12.40 9.71
CA PRO A 107 -9.66 11.75 9.40
C PRO A 107 -10.81 12.51 10.04
N GLY A 108 -11.73 12.98 9.20
CA GLY A 108 -12.87 13.81 9.59
C GLY A 108 -14.13 12.99 9.83
N GLY A 109 -14.51 12.81 11.10
CA GLY A 109 -15.89 12.49 11.48
C GLY A 109 -16.30 11.01 11.52
N LYS A 110 -17.31 10.75 12.37
CA LYS A 110 -17.87 9.46 12.79
C LYS A 110 -18.55 8.69 11.63
N ALA A 111 -17.80 8.05 10.74
CA ALA A 111 -18.38 7.06 9.83
C ALA A 111 -18.73 5.76 10.59
N PRO A 112 -19.91 5.13 10.37
CA PRO A 112 -20.44 4.05 11.21
C PRO A 112 -19.82 2.66 10.94
N SER A 113 -18.72 2.58 10.19
CA SER A 113 -17.99 1.33 9.95
C SER A 113 -16.60 1.41 10.54
N GLN A 114 -16.45 0.85 11.73
CA GLN A 114 -15.21 0.48 12.44
C GLN A 114 -13.89 0.73 11.68
N SER A 115 -13.38 1.95 11.77
CA SER A 115 -11.95 2.29 11.82
C SER A 115 -11.86 3.81 11.94
N ALA A 116 -12.07 4.34 13.14
CA ALA A 116 -11.52 5.65 13.49
C ALA A 116 -9.99 5.50 13.51
N SER A 117 -9.38 5.36 12.33
CA SER A 117 -7.95 5.15 12.18
C SER A 117 -7.26 6.39 12.71
N ARG A 118 -6.31 6.20 13.62
CA ARG A 118 -5.40 7.25 14.05
C ARG A 118 -4.79 7.95 12.82
N PRO A 119 -4.62 9.28 12.85
CA PRO A 119 -3.83 10.01 11.86
C PRO A 119 -2.53 9.28 11.50
N LEU A 120 -2.27 9.09 10.22
CA LEU A 120 -1.01 8.51 9.75
C LEU A 120 0.13 9.53 9.86
N SER A 121 1.35 9.05 10.13
CA SER A 121 2.55 9.88 10.03
C SER A 121 2.79 10.33 8.59
N VAL A 122 3.49 11.45 8.41
CA VAL A 122 3.90 11.93 7.09
C VAL A 122 4.63 10.83 6.30
N SER A 123 5.57 10.14 6.95
CA SER A 123 6.32 9.03 6.33
C SER A 123 5.42 7.87 5.87
N SER A 124 4.35 7.56 6.61
CA SER A 124 3.40 6.52 6.23
C SER A 124 2.53 6.94 5.05
N ILE A 125 2.18 8.23 4.96
CA ILE A 125 1.45 8.79 3.82
C ILE A 125 2.32 8.79 2.56
N GLU A 126 3.58 9.21 2.67
CA GLU A 126 4.53 9.19 1.55
C GLU A 126 4.81 7.75 1.06
N ARG A 127 4.89 6.78 1.98
CA ARG A 127 4.97 5.35 1.65
C ARG A 127 3.75 4.88 0.86
N ARG A 128 2.54 5.27 1.28
CA ARG A 128 1.30 4.95 0.56
C ARG A 128 1.28 5.57 -0.84
N LEU A 129 1.75 6.81 -0.99
CA LEU A 129 1.88 7.46 -2.30
C LEU A 129 2.84 6.72 -3.24
N SER A 130 3.93 6.15 -2.73
CA SER A 130 4.80 5.28 -3.52
C SER A 130 4.05 4.04 -4.04
N GLY A 131 3.22 3.42 -3.20
CA GLY A 131 2.40 2.28 -3.59
C GLY A 131 1.35 2.62 -4.63
N LEU A 132 0.67 3.77 -4.50
CA LEU A 132 -0.25 4.24 -5.54
C LEU A 132 0.46 4.50 -6.85
N ASN A 133 1.60 5.20 -6.81
CA ASN A 133 2.37 5.49 -8.02
C ASN A 133 2.81 4.21 -8.74
N TRP A 134 3.26 3.20 -7.99
CA TRP A 134 3.61 1.89 -8.54
C TRP A 134 2.41 1.21 -9.21
N VAL A 135 1.23 1.19 -8.57
CA VAL A 135 0.02 0.57 -9.17
C VAL A 135 -0.48 1.32 -10.41
N TYR A 136 -0.43 2.66 -10.41
CA TYR A 136 -0.77 3.43 -11.61
C TYR A 136 0.19 3.12 -12.75
N ALA A 137 1.50 3.13 -12.49
CA ALA A 137 2.52 2.77 -13.49
C ALA A 137 2.28 1.37 -14.07
N GLN A 138 1.91 0.41 -13.22
CA GLN A 138 1.59 -0.96 -13.65
C GLN A 138 0.34 -1.05 -14.53
N ARG A 139 -0.55 -0.05 -14.46
CA ARG A 139 -1.77 0.06 -15.30
C ARG A 139 -1.56 0.93 -16.53
N GLY A 140 -0.34 1.37 -16.82
CA GLY A 140 -0.03 2.29 -17.93
C GLY A 140 -0.44 3.75 -17.67
N GLU A 141 -0.87 4.06 -16.46
CA GLU A 141 -1.27 5.39 -16.02
C GLU A 141 -0.09 6.09 -15.34
N ARG A 142 -0.06 7.43 -15.38
CA ARG A 142 0.99 8.21 -14.72
C ARG A 142 0.40 9.06 -13.60
N LEU A 143 0.88 8.81 -12.39
CA LEU A 143 0.63 9.68 -11.23
C LEU A 143 1.85 10.58 -10.98
N ASP A 144 1.76 11.86 -11.31
CA ASP A 144 2.82 12.80 -10.93
C ASP A 144 2.66 13.24 -9.47
N ARG A 145 3.53 12.74 -8.60
CA ARG A 145 3.60 13.13 -7.18
C ARG A 145 4.00 14.59 -6.97
N LYS A 146 4.63 15.21 -7.98
CA LYS A 146 5.00 16.63 -7.98
C LYS A 146 3.86 17.52 -8.49
N ASP A 147 2.74 16.95 -8.91
CA ASP A 147 1.55 17.73 -9.24
C ASP A 147 1.22 18.69 -8.11
N ARG A 148 0.84 19.92 -8.48
CA ARG A 148 0.59 21.02 -7.55
C ARG A 148 -0.39 20.64 -6.45
N HIS A 149 -1.43 19.85 -6.74
CA HIS A 149 -2.45 19.48 -5.75
C HIS A 149 -1.85 18.57 -4.68
N ILE A 150 -1.14 17.51 -5.09
CA ILE A 150 -0.50 16.57 -4.17
C ILE A 150 0.60 17.28 -3.37
N ALA A 151 1.45 18.06 -4.05
CA ALA A 151 2.55 18.78 -3.42
C ALA A 151 2.05 19.80 -2.37
N SER A 152 1.00 20.56 -2.70
CA SER A 152 0.45 21.58 -1.80
C SER A 152 -0.17 20.95 -0.55
N VAL A 153 -0.95 19.88 -0.72
CA VAL A 153 -1.57 19.17 0.41
C VAL A 153 -0.50 18.51 1.29
N LEU A 154 0.49 17.82 0.70
CA LEU A 154 1.61 17.26 1.45
C LEU A 154 2.40 18.33 2.21
N ALA A 155 2.63 19.51 1.61
CA ALA A 155 3.31 20.61 2.28
C ALA A 155 2.51 21.12 3.50
N GLY A 156 1.18 21.14 3.41
CA GLY A 156 0.29 21.44 4.54
C GLY A 156 0.36 20.37 5.62
N ILE A 157 0.30 19.09 5.23
CA ILE A 157 0.41 17.95 6.16
C ILE A 157 1.75 17.98 6.89
N ARG A 158 2.86 18.21 6.19
CA ARG A 158 4.19 18.37 6.80
C ARG A 158 4.21 19.52 7.80
N ARG A 159 3.72 20.70 7.42
CA ARG A 159 3.69 21.86 8.33
C ARG A 159 2.89 21.61 9.61
N LYS A 160 1.75 20.91 9.50
CA LYS A 160 0.85 20.66 10.64
C LYS A 160 1.23 19.45 11.49
N HIS A 161 1.76 18.40 10.87
CA HIS A 161 1.94 17.08 11.50
C HIS A 161 3.38 16.57 11.50
N ALA A 162 4.35 17.30 10.91
CA ALA A 162 5.75 16.94 11.11
C ALA A 162 6.10 17.10 12.58
N ARG A 163 6.48 16.00 13.21
CA ARG A 163 7.13 16.02 14.51
C ARG A 163 8.59 16.37 14.28
N PRO A 164 9.20 17.21 15.15
CA PRO A 164 10.65 17.34 15.16
C PRO A 164 11.29 15.94 15.22
N PRO A 165 12.39 15.68 14.49
CA PRO A 165 13.13 14.44 14.64
C PRO A 165 13.44 14.23 16.12
N VAL A 166 13.03 13.09 16.66
CA VAL A 166 13.41 12.74 18.03
C VAL A 166 14.90 12.43 17.99
N GLN A 167 15.72 13.34 18.52
CA GLN A 167 17.10 13.03 18.82
C GLN A 167 17.08 11.93 19.87
N LYS A 168 17.50 10.72 19.48
CA LYS A 168 17.76 9.66 20.45
C LYS A 168 19.05 10.05 21.16
N GLU A 169 19.01 10.07 22.49
CA GLU A 169 20.22 10.26 23.29
C GLU A 169 21.24 9.18 22.89
N ALA A 170 22.51 9.58 22.83
CA ALA A 170 23.58 8.65 22.52
C ALA A 170 23.63 7.60 23.63
N ILE A 171 23.63 6.32 23.25
CA ILE A 171 23.86 5.23 24.20
C ILE A 171 25.31 5.35 24.66
N LEU A 172 25.51 5.62 25.96
CA LEU A 172 26.83 5.69 26.56
C LEU A 172 27.34 4.28 26.92
N PRO A 173 28.66 4.09 27.10
CA PRO A 173 29.21 2.80 27.51
C PRO A 173 28.60 2.24 28.80
N GLU A 174 28.18 3.09 29.73
CA GLU A 174 27.45 2.73 30.95
C GLU A 174 26.07 2.17 30.66
N ASP A 175 25.28 2.82 29.79
CA ASP A 175 23.97 2.32 29.37
C ASP A 175 24.11 0.94 28.70
N LEU A 176 25.18 0.74 27.92
CA LEU A 176 25.45 -0.54 27.29
C LEU A 176 25.74 -1.64 28.32
N ARG A 177 26.48 -1.33 29.39
CA ARG A 177 26.74 -2.28 30.49
C ARG A 177 25.46 -2.64 31.22
N ASP A 178 24.61 -1.65 31.49
CA ASP A 178 23.33 -1.86 32.16
C ASP A 178 22.39 -2.72 31.30
N MET A 179 22.30 -2.45 29.99
CA MET A 179 21.55 -3.28 29.05
C MET A 179 22.06 -4.73 29.03
N LEU A 180 23.38 -4.92 28.95
CA LEU A 180 24.00 -6.26 28.95
C LEU A 180 23.78 -7.02 30.26
N ALA A 181 23.59 -6.33 31.39
CA ALA A 181 23.32 -6.93 32.69
C ALA A 181 21.88 -7.47 32.81
N THR A 182 20.95 -6.94 32.00
CA THR A 182 19.55 -7.42 31.97
C THR A 182 19.34 -8.67 31.12
N LEU A 183 20.33 -9.06 30.29
CA LEU A 183 20.22 -10.18 29.36
C LEU A 183 20.69 -11.50 29.98
N PRO A 184 19.96 -12.61 29.78
CA PRO A 184 20.36 -13.94 30.28
C PRO A 184 21.59 -14.49 29.54
N HIS A 185 22.20 -15.54 30.09
CA HIS A 185 23.38 -16.21 29.50
C HIS A 185 23.01 -17.48 28.70
N ASP A 186 21.80 -17.53 28.14
CA ASP A 186 21.39 -18.58 27.21
C ASP A 186 21.72 -18.19 25.76
N LEU A 187 21.47 -19.09 24.80
CA LEU A 187 21.81 -18.84 23.39
C LEU A 187 21.13 -17.57 22.82
N ARG A 188 19.92 -17.24 23.30
CA ARG A 188 19.20 -16.03 22.88
C ARG A 188 19.83 -14.78 23.48
N GLY A 189 20.12 -14.79 24.77
CA GLY A 189 20.78 -13.69 25.45
C GLY A 189 22.19 -13.44 24.93
N LEU A 190 22.98 -14.48 24.63
CA LEU A 190 24.29 -14.32 24.00
C LEU A 190 24.21 -13.66 22.62
N ARG A 191 23.20 -14.00 21.81
CA ARG A 191 22.95 -13.35 20.52
C ARG A 191 22.64 -11.86 20.69
N ASP A 192 21.71 -11.54 21.58
CA ASP A 192 21.26 -10.16 21.78
C ASP A 192 22.38 -9.30 22.41
N ARG A 193 23.22 -9.89 23.28
CA ARG A 193 24.46 -9.26 23.79
C ARG A 193 25.48 -8.97 22.68
N ALA A 194 25.68 -9.91 21.75
CA ALA A 194 26.57 -9.70 20.61
C ALA A 194 26.07 -8.59 19.68
N ILE A 195 24.76 -8.50 19.44
CA ILE A 195 24.14 -7.42 18.66
C ILE A 195 24.43 -6.06 19.32
N LEU A 196 24.29 -5.94 20.64
CA LEU A 196 24.58 -4.68 21.36
C LEU A 196 26.06 -4.26 21.28
N LEU A 197 27.00 -5.20 21.27
CA LEU A 197 28.44 -4.91 21.28
C LEU A 197 29.03 -4.64 19.88
N ILE A 198 28.37 -5.12 18.83
CA ILE A 198 28.84 -4.99 17.44
C ILE A 198 28.14 -3.84 16.71
N GLY A 199 26.86 -3.59 17.01
CA GLY A 199 26.03 -2.59 16.32
C GLY A 199 25.23 -3.17 15.15
#